data_AF-A0A259A2F5-F1
#
_entry.id   AF-A0A259A2F5-F1
#
_cell.length_a   1.000
_cell.length_b   1.000
_cell.length_c   1.000
_cell.angle_alpha   90.00
_cell.angle_beta   90.00
_cell.angle_gamma   90.00
#
_symmetry.space_group_name_H-M   'P 1'
#
loop_
_entity.id
_entity.type
_entity.pdbx_description
1 polymer ?
#
loop_
_entity_poly.entity_id
_entity_poly.type
_entity_poly.pdbx_seq_one_letter_code
_entity_poly.pdbx_strand_id
1 'polypeptide(L)'
;MPQGRSAIVSADASAGHGYRAVRLWLYAVAALIVLMIVVGGATRLTESGLSITEWKPVTGALPPLSQADWQAEFEKYKAIPQYEILNKGMGLEGFKRIFWWEWGHRLLGRLIGFAFLLPFLYFAVRGVLRGPLLAKCLGLFVLGGLQGAVGWWMVASGLSARTSVSQYRLAVHLTLACFILSAIIAVARSLTGAGKEKVPAPLRTGSLLLLALVLLQIFAGGLVAG
;
A
#
# COMPACT_ATOMS: atom_id res chain seq x y z
N MET A 1 45.86 29.30 0.58
CA MET A 1 44.68 28.78 -0.12
C MET A 1 43.74 28.06 0.86
N PRO A 2 42.62 28.68 1.32
CA PRO A 2 41.66 28.03 2.23
C PRO A 2 40.36 27.52 1.56
N GLN A 3 40.22 27.63 0.23
CA GLN A 3 38.94 27.39 -0.46
C GLN A 3 38.46 25.93 -0.48
N GLY A 4 39.36 24.94 -0.30
CA GLY A 4 39.01 23.51 -0.39
C GLY A 4 38.19 22.96 0.78
N ARG A 5 38.36 23.48 2.01
CA ARG A 5 37.64 22.98 3.20
C ARG A 5 36.18 23.43 3.23
N SER A 6 35.88 24.63 2.75
CA SER A 6 34.52 25.18 2.76
C SER A 6 33.59 24.44 1.78
N ALA A 7 34.07 24.09 0.58
CA ALA A 7 33.29 23.36 -0.41
C ALA A 7 32.93 21.92 0.03
N ILE A 8 33.85 21.23 0.71
CA ILE A 8 33.62 19.87 1.22
C ILE A 8 32.57 19.87 2.34
N VAL A 9 32.61 20.86 3.24
CA VAL A 9 31.62 21.01 4.33
C VAL A 9 30.23 21.36 3.78
N SER A 10 30.14 22.20 2.74
CA SER A 10 28.87 22.53 2.08
C SER A 10 28.25 21.35 1.31
N ALA A 11 29.08 20.52 0.67
CA ALA A 11 28.63 19.31 -0.01
C ALA A 11 28.10 18.25 0.98
N ASP A 12 28.78 18.05 2.11
CA ASP A 12 28.37 17.09 3.14
C ASP A 12 27.10 17.55 3.89
N ALA A 13 26.99 18.86 4.16
CA ALA A 13 25.78 19.45 4.70
C ALA A 13 24.59 19.29 3.72
N SER A 14 24.76 19.58 2.43
CA SER A 14 23.66 19.44 1.44
C SER A 14 23.22 17.97 1.25
N ALA A 15 24.16 17.02 1.29
CA ALA A 15 23.87 15.59 1.31
C ALA A 15 23.08 15.19 2.58
N GLY A 16 23.48 15.71 3.75
CA GLY A 16 22.77 15.51 5.01
C GLY A 16 21.34 16.06 5.03
N HIS A 17 21.09 17.20 4.38
CA HIS A 17 19.74 17.77 4.23
C HIS A 17 18.88 16.95 3.25
N GLY A 18 19.46 16.48 2.14
CA GLY A 18 18.78 15.62 1.16
C GLY A 18 18.28 14.31 1.76
N TYR A 19 19.10 13.64 2.58
CA TYR A 19 18.68 12.39 3.24
C TYR A 19 17.61 12.59 4.31
N ARG A 20 17.56 13.74 5.00
CA ARG A 20 16.47 14.06 5.93
C ARG A 20 15.13 14.18 5.21
N ALA A 21 15.10 14.88 4.07
CA ALA A 21 13.89 15.04 3.27
C ALA A 21 13.39 13.68 2.72
N VAL A 22 14.30 12.87 2.14
CA VAL A 22 13.97 11.52 1.66
C VAL A 22 13.42 10.66 2.81
N ARG A 23 14.03 10.72 3.99
CA ARG A 23 13.59 9.95 5.15
C ARG A 23 12.18 10.34 5.61
N LEU A 24 11.90 11.63 5.73
CA LEU A 24 10.56 12.12 6.12
C LEU A 24 9.50 11.72 5.08
N TRP A 25 9.84 11.81 3.79
CA TRP A 25 8.97 11.33 2.72
C TRP A 25 8.66 9.84 2.85
N LEU A 26 9.66 8.98 3.03
CA LEU A 26 9.44 7.54 3.21
C LEU A 26 8.60 7.22 4.45
N TYR A 27 8.76 7.98 5.55
CA TYR A 27 7.90 7.83 6.73
C TYR A 27 6.46 8.30 6.48
N ALA A 28 6.27 9.39 5.75
CA ALA A 28 4.93 9.84 5.36
C ALA A 28 4.21 8.77 4.52
N VAL A 29 4.90 8.15 3.57
CA VAL A 29 4.34 7.01 2.81
C VAL A 29 4.09 5.80 3.71
N ALA A 30 5.00 5.49 4.65
CA ALA A 30 4.78 4.40 5.61
C ALA A 30 3.52 4.62 6.45
N ALA A 31 3.27 5.85 6.91
CA ALA A 31 2.05 6.20 7.64
C ALA A 31 0.79 6.03 6.78
N LEU A 32 0.85 6.39 5.50
CA LEU A 32 -0.25 6.13 4.56
C LEU A 32 -0.48 4.63 4.34
N ILE A 33 0.57 3.81 4.31
CA ILE A 33 0.43 2.34 4.21
C ILE A 33 -0.25 1.77 5.47
N VAL A 34 0.08 2.27 6.65
CA VAL A 34 -0.63 1.88 7.88
C VAL A 34 -2.11 2.24 7.80
N LEU A 35 -2.43 3.47 7.36
CA LEU A 35 -3.82 3.89 7.14
C LEU A 35 -4.52 2.98 6.11
N MET A 36 -3.85 2.63 5.02
CA MET A 36 -4.35 1.72 3.98
C MET A 36 -4.70 0.35 4.55
N ILE A 37 -3.84 -0.21 5.41
CA ILE A 37 -4.10 -1.51 6.06
C ILE A 37 -5.35 -1.42 6.95
N VAL A 38 -5.52 -0.34 7.72
CA VAL A 38 -6.71 -0.13 8.58
C VAL A 38 -7.98 0.01 7.74
N VAL A 39 -7.97 0.86 6.71
CA VAL A 39 -9.12 1.07 5.80
C VAL A 39 -9.46 -0.20 5.02
N GLY A 40 -8.45 -0.95 4.57
CA GLY A 40 -8.63 -2.26 3.94
C GLY A 40 -9.24 -3.28 4.90
N GLY A 41 -8.80 -3.30 6.16
CA GLY A 41 -9.40 -4.10 7.23
C GLY A 41 -10.88 -3.76 7.45
N ALA A 42 -11.21 -2.46 7.54
CA ALA A 42 -12.61 -2.02 7.64
C ALA A 42 -13.44 -2.43 6.41
N THR A 43 -12.89 -2.31 5.20
CA THR A 43 -13.54 -2.76 3.95
C THR A 43 -13.85 -4.27 3.99
N ARG A 44 -12.98 -5.09 4.58
CA ARG A 44 -13.22 -6.52 4.75
C ARG A 44 -14.27 -6.82 5.82
N LEU A 45 -14.20 -6.15 6.97
CA LEU A 45 -15.11 -6.36 8.10
C LEU A 45 -16.54 -5.88 7.82
N THR A 46 -16.69 -4.90 6.93
CA THR A 46 -17.98 -4.40 6.43
C THR A 46 -18.44 -5.11 5.15
N GLU A 47 -17.78 -6.21 4.77
CA GLU A 47 -18.08 -7.02 3.57
C GLU A 47 -18.13 -6.24 2.26
N SER A 48 -17.43 -5.11 2.21
CA SER A 48 -17.51 -4.13 1.13
C SER A 48 -16.61 -4.48 -0.06
N GLY A 49 -15.72 -5.47 0.07
CA GLY A 49 -14.65 -5.73 -0.89
C GLY A 49 -15.04 -6.23 -2.28
N LEU A 50 -16.35 -6.34 -2.59
CA LEU A 50 -16.88 -6.76 -3.90
C LEU A 50 -17.94 -5.78 -4.46
N SER A 51 -18.12 -4.62 -3.83
CA SER A 51 -19.07 -3.59 -4.26
C SER A 51 -18.70 -2.91 -5.58
N ILE A 52 -17.43 -2.92 -5.98
CA ILE A 52 -16.91 -2.36 -7.23
C ILE A 52 -16.37 -3.49 -8.11
N THR A 53 -17.18 -3.91 -9.08
CA THR A 53 -16.90 -5.07 -9.93
C THR A 53 -15.90 -4.79 -11.05
N GLU A 54 -15.69 -3.52 -11.40
CA GLU A 54 -14.80 -3.13 -12.48
C GLU A 54 -13.45 -2.60 -11.94
N TRP A 55 -12.40 -2.86 -12.71
CA TRP A 55 -11.09 -2.26 -12.47
C TRP A 55 -10.89 -1.06 -13.37
N LYS A 56 -11.06 0.14 -12.79
CA LYS A 56 -10.85 1.45 -13.45
C LYS A 56 -9.67 2.18 -12.79
N PRO A 57 -8.41 1.94 -13.21
CA PRO A 57 -7.24 2.51 -12.56
C PRO A 57 -7.23 4.04 -12.52
N VAL A 58 -7.69 4.68 -13.59
CA VAL A 58 -7.69 6.14 -13.73
C VAL A 58 -9.08 6.72 -13.45
N THR A 59 -10.09 6.34 -14.24
CA THR A 59 -11.44 6.93 -14.16
C THR A 59 -12.19 6.60 -12.88
N GLY A 60 -11.83 5.53 -12.18
CA GLY A 60 -12.42 5.16 -10.90
C GLY A 60 -11.98 6.03 -9.72
N ALA A 61 -11.17 7.08 -9.96
CA ALA A 61 -10.83 8.08 -8.94
C ALA A 61 -12.02 9.00 -8.61
N LEU A 62 -12.95 9.18 -9.55
CA LEU A 62 -14.22 9.86 -9.31
C LEU A 62 -15.28 8.81 -8.93
N PRO A 63 -16.09 9.06 -7.88
CA PRO A 63 -17.24 8.21 -7.59
C PRO A 63 -18.37 8.49 -8.60
N PRO A 64 -19.44 7.68 -8.62
CA PRO A 64 -20.64 8.00 -9.39
C PRO A 64 -21.19 9.38 -9.00
N LEU A 65 -21.39 10.26 -9.99
CA LEU A 65 -21.76 11.66 -9.77
C LEU A 65 -23.25 11.94 -10.01
N SER A 66 -23.92 11.08 -10.78
CA SER A 66 -25.35 11.17 -11.04
C SER A 66 -26.12 9.98 -10.48
N GLN A 67 -27.45 10.14 -10.34
CA GLN A 67 -28.33 9.03 -9.95
C GLN A 67 -28.28 7.88 -10.96
N ALA A 68 -28.12 8.17 -12.24
CA ALA A 68 -27.98 7.17 -13.30
C ALA A 68 -26.69 6.35 -13.15
N ASP A 69 -25.57 7.01 -12.84
CA ASP A 69 -24.29 6.33 -12.60
C ASP A 69 -24.38 5.40 -11.38
N TRP A 70 -25.01 5.88 -10.30
CA TRP A 70 -25.24 5.07 -9.11
C TRP A 70 -26.08 3.83 -9.40
N GLN A 71 -27.13 3.97 -10.21
CA GLN A 71 -27.95 2.84 -10.61
C GLN A 71 -27.15 1.86 -11.47
N ALA A 72 -26.33 2.34 -12.41
CA ALA A 72 -25.52 1.49 -13.26
C ALA A 72 -24.51 0.63 -12.49
N GLU A 73 -23.81 1.21 -11.50
CA GLU A 73 -22.91 0.44 -10.63
C GLU A 73 -23.69 -0.53 -9.72
N PHE A 74 -24.88 -0.15 -9.25
CA PHE A 74 -25.71 -1.03 -8.46
C PHE A 74 -26.26 -2.22 -9.26
N GLU A 75 -26.67 -2.03 -10.52
CA GLU A 75 -27.08 -3.14 -11.39
C GLU A 75 -25.94 -4.14 -11.63
N LYS A 76 -24.69 -3.66 -11.75
CA LYS A 76 -23.52 -4.56 -11.81
C LYS A 76 -23.34 -5.35 -10.52
N TYR A 77 -23.57 -4.72 -9.37
CA TYR A 77 -23.51 -5.39 -8.07
C TYR A 77 -24.60 -6.45 -7.90
N LYS A 78 -25.82 -6.19 -8.38
CA LYS A 78 -26.91 -7.19 -8.35
C LYS A 78 -26.57 -8.46 -9.13
N ALA A 79 -25.74 -8.34 -10.17
CA ALA A 79 -25.35 -9.47 -11.00
C ALA A 79 -24.33 -10.43 -10.34
N ILE A 80 -23.73 -10.08 -9.19
CA ILE A 80 -22.72 -10.92 -8.53
C ILE A 80 -23.32 -11.77 -7.41
N PRO A 81 -22.70 -12.94 -7.07
CA PRO A 81 -23.25 -13.85 -6.06
C PRO A 81 -23.44 -13.22 -4.67
N GLN A 82 -22.61 -12.24 -4.29
CA GLN A 82 -22.73 -11.57 -2.99
C GLN A 82 -24.11 -10.91 -2.82
N TYR A 83 -24.65 -10.28 -3.87
CA TYR A 83 -25.98 -9.70 -3.80
C TYR A 83 -27.07 -10.78 -3.70
N GLU A 84 -27.05 -11.76 -4.59
CA GLU A 84 -28.11 -12.78 -4.64
C GLU A 84 -28.18 -13.67 -3.41
N ILE A 85 -27.05 -13.94 -2.76
CA ILE A 85 -26.96 -14.90 -1.64
C ILE A 85 -26.99 -14.20 -0.28
N LEU A 86 -26.26 -13.08 -0.10
CA LEU A 86 -26.10 -12.43 1.20
C LEU A 86 -26.91 -11.14 1.32
N ASN A 87 -26.96 -10.34 0.26
CA ASN A 87 -27.51 -8.98 0.30
C ASN A 87 -28.82 -8.85 -0.49
N LYS A 88 -29.58 -9.96 -0.63
CA LYS A 88 -30.78 -9.99 -1.45
C LYS A 88 -31.83 -9.02 -0.90
N GLY A 89 -32.31 -8.14 -1.77
CA GLY A 89 -33.26 -7.09 -1.38
C GLY A 89 -32.61 -5.83 -0.79
N MET A 90 -31.28 -5.74 -0.74
CA MET A 90 -30.57 -4.51 -0.39
C MET A 90 -30.97 -3.38 -1.36
N GLY A 91 -31.35 -2.23 -0.83
CA GLY A 91 -31.63 -1.03 -1.63
C GLY A 91 -30.36 -0.24 -1.99
N LEU A 92 -30.52 0.77 -2.85
CA LEU A 92 -29.41 1.61 -3.31
C LEU A 92 -28.63 2.29 -2.17
N GLU A 93 -29.29 2.69 -1.09
CA GLU A 93 -28.60 3.28 0.07
C GLU A 93 -27.68 2.27 0.78
N GLY A 94 -28.10 1.02 0.91
CA GLY A 94 -27.26 -0.05 1.45
C GLY A 94 -26.03 -0.28 0.57
N PHE A 95 -26.24 -0.32 -0.75
CA PHE A 95 -25.16 -0.41 -1.72
C PHE A 95 -24.16 0.75 -1.61
N LYS A 96 -24.64 2.00 -1.49
CA LYS A 96 -23.76 3.17 -1.31
C LYS A 96 -22.85 3.03 -0.09
N ARG A 97 -23.34 2.45 1.02
CA ARG A 97 -22.52 2.25 2.24
C ARG A 97 -21.33 1.33 1.98
N ILE A 98 -21.56 0.19 1.33
CA ILE A 98 -20.46 -0.74 1.02
C ILE A 98 -19.54 -0.17 -0.08
N PHE A 99 -20.12 0.54 -1.07
CA PHE A 99 -19.37 1.19 -2.13
C PHE A 99 -18.37 2.21 -1.59
N TRP A 100 -18.76 3.04 -0.62
CA TRP A 100 -17.87 4.08 -0.08
C TRP A 100 -16.62 3.51 0.61
N TRP A 101 -16.76 2.39 1.31
CA TRP A 101 -15.60 1.72 1.93
C TRP A 101 -14.62 1.22 0.87
N GLU A 102 -15.12 0.51 -0.14
CA GLU A 102 -14.24 -0.01 -1.20
C GLU A 102 -13.64 1.10 -2.06
N TRP A 103 -14.45 2.09 -2.44
CA TRP A 103 -13.98 3.25 -3.20
C TRP A 103 -12.93 4.03 -2.43
N GLY A 104 -13.15 4.29 -1.14
CA GLY A 104 -12.21 5.00 -0.27
C GLY A 104 -10.87 4.25 -0.14
N HIS A 105 -10.92 2.93 0.04
CA HIS A 105 -9.75 2.07 0.05
C HIS A 105 -8.97 2.14 -1.30
N ARG A 106 -9.67 2.03 -2.43
CA ARG A 106 -9.06 2.14 -3.78
C ARG A 106 -8.50 3.53 -4.06
N LEU A 107 -9.18 4.60 -3.61
CA LEU A 107 -8.70 5.97 -3.74
C LEU A 107 -7.43 6.19 -2.92
N LEU A 108 -7.39 5.71 -1.68
CA LEU A 108 -6.21 5.80 -0.83
C LEU A 108 -5.01 5.07 -1.45
N GLY A 109 -5.22 3.88 -2.05
CA GLY A 109 -4.17 3.18 -2.80
C GLY A 109 -3.60 4.01 -3.96
N ARG A 110 -4.45 4.73 -4.71
CA ARG A 110 -4.01 5.66 -5.77
C ARG A 110 -3.23 6.84 -5.20
N LEU A 111 -3.72 7.43 -4.12
CA LEU A 111 -3.05 8.54 -3.43
C LEU A 111 -1.65 8.14 -2.95
N ILE A 112 -1.48 6.93 -2.42
CA ILE A 112 -0.17 6.38 -2.04
C ILE A 112 0.74 6.26 -3.26
N GLY A 113 0.22 5.77 -4.39
CA GLY A 113 0.94 5.70 -5.65
C GLY A 113 1.53 7.06 -6.06
N PHE A 114 0.72 8.13 -6.02
CA PHE A 114 1.19 9.49 -6.32
C PHE A 114 2.13 10.05 -5.25
N ALA A 115 1.83 9.83 -3.97
CA ALA A 115 2.64 10.27 -2.83
C ALA A 115 4.04 9.61 -2.83
N PHE A 116 4.17 8.43 -3.43
CA PHE A 116 5.47 7.81 -3.68
C PHE A 116 6.10 8.32 -4.99
N LEU A 117 5.37 8.26 -6.10
CA LEU A 117 5.92 8.52 -7.44
C LEU A 117 6.47 9.95 -7.59
N LEU A 118 5.73 10.97 -7.14
CA LEU A 118 6.13 12.36 -7.37
C LEU A 118 7.44 12.72 -6.64
N PRO A 119 7.61 12.45 -5.33
CA PRO A 119 8.88 12.70 -4.67
C PRO A 119 10.00 11.78 -5.15
N PHE A 120 9.69 10.52 -5.52
CA PHE A 120 10.67 9.62 -6.13
C PHE A 120 11.30 10.22 -7.38
N LEU A 121 10.47 10.67 -8.33
CA LEU A 121 10.93 11.32 -9.56
C LEU A 121 11.71 12.60 -9.26
N TYR A 122 11.19 13.44 -8.36
CA TYR A 122 11.85 14.67 -7.95
C TYR A 122 13.27 14.41 -7.39
N PHE A 123 13.40 13.51 -6.41
CA PHE A 123 14.69 13.20 -5.80
C PHE A 123 15.64 12.45 -6.74
N ALA A 124 15.11 11.65 -7.68
CA ALA A 124 15.92 11.00 -8.72
C ALA A 124 16.51 12.01 -9.70
N VAL A 125 15.67 12.92 -10.26
CA VAL A 125 16.12 13.96 -11.20
C VAL A 125 17.10 14.93 -10.54
N ARG A 126 16.89 15.25 -9.26
CA ARG A 126 17.82 16.10 -8.47
C ARG A 126 19.10 15.39 -8.06
N GLY A 127 19.27 14.11 -8.41
CA GLY A 127 20.46 13.33 -8.05
C GLY A 127 20.62 13.10 -6.55
N VAL A 128 19.53 13.23 -5.76
CA VAL A 128 19.53 12.89 -4.34
C VAL A 128 19.44 11.37 -4.16
N LEU A 129 18.61 10.70 -4.98
CA LEU A 129 18.60 9.24 -5.06
C LEU A 129 19.69 8.77 -6.02
N ARG A 130 20.76 8.16 -5.48
CA ARG A 130 21.84 7.58 -6.30
C ARG A 130 22.23 6.20 -5.79
N GLY A 131 22.84 5.41 -6.69
CA GLY A 131 23.43 4.11 -6.37
C GLY A 131 22.47 3.18 -5.62
N PRO A 132 22.87 2.61 -4.47
CA PRO A 132 22.04 1.68 -3.71
C PRO A 132 20.71 2.26 -3.22
N LEU A 133 20.63 3.56 -2.93
CA LEU A 133 19.39 4.17 -2.45
C LEU A 133 18.34 4.26 -3.57
N LEU A 134 18.78 4.62 -4.79
CA LEU A 134 17.91 4.63 -5.96
C LEU A 134 17.34 3.23 -6.24
N ALA A 135 18.19 2.20 -6.21
CA ALA A 135 17.77 0.82 -6.41
C ALA A 135 16.76 0.35 -5.36
N LYS A 136 16.95 0.70 -4.08
CA LYS A 136 16.01 0.41 -3.00
C LYS A 136 14.66 1.11 -3.21
N CYS A 137 14.66 2.40 -3.54
CA CYS A 137 13.42 3.14 -3.80
C CYS A 137 12.70 2.63 -5.06
N LEU A 138 13.44 2.24 -6.11
CA LEU A 138 12.85 1.59 -7.29
C LEU A 138 12.23 0.23 -6.93
N GLY A 139 12.90 -0.58 -6.10
CA GLY A 139 12.35 -1.83 -5.58
C GLY A 139 11.04 -1.61 -4.81
N LEU A 140 10.97 -0.59 -3.95
CA LEU A 140 9.74 -0.22 -3.25
C LEU A 140 8.62 0.21 -4.22
N PHE A 141 8.95 0.96 -5.27
CA PHE A 141 7.99 1.35 -6.31
C PHE A 141 7.40 0.12 -7.02
N VAL A 142 8.26 -0.80 -7.45
CA VAL A 142 7.86 -2.06 -8.11
C VAL A 142 6.99 -2.91 -7.18
N LEU A 143 7.38 -3.04 -5.90
CA LEU A 143 6.58 -3.76 -4.90
C LEU A 143 5.21 -3.09 -4.67
N GLY A 144 5.14 -1.76 -4.67
CA GLY A 144 3.87 -1.04 -4.60
C GLY A 144 2.97 -1.29 -5.80
N GLY A 145 3.54 -1.35 -7.01
CA GLY A 145 2.81 -1.76 -8.22
C GLY A 145 2.30 -3.20 -8.13
N LEU A 146 3.14 -4.13 -7.66
CA LEU A 146 2.77 -5.52 -7.41
C LEU A 146 1.65 -5.63 -6.37
N GLN A 147 1.69 -4.83 -5.30
CA GLN A 147 0.61 -4.76 -4.30
C GLN A 147 -0.74 -4.41 -4.93
N GLY A 148 -0.76 -3.43 -5.83
CA GLY A 148 -1.95 -3.07 -6.59
C GLY A 148 -2.46 -4.23 -7.48
N ALA A 149 -1.55 -4.90 -8.19
CA ALA A 149 -1.89 -6.06 -9.02
C ALA A 149 -2.46 -7.24 -8.20
N VAL A 150 -1.86 -7.53 -7.05
CA VAL A 150 -2.36 -8.55 -6.11
C VAL A 150 -3.73 -8.15 -5.55
N GLY A 151 -3.95 -6.87 -5.26
CA GLY A 151 -5.27 -6.37 -4.82
C GLY A 151 -6.36 -6.56 -5.87
N TRP A 152 -6.05 -6.29 -7.14
CA TRP A 152 -6.96 -6.59 -8.26
C TRP A 152 -7.25 -8.09 -8.37
N TRP A 153 -6.20 -8.92 -8.34
CA TRP A 153 -6.33 -10.38 -8.40
C TRP A 153 -7.18 -10.94 -7.24
N MET A 154 -7.07 -10.35 -6.05
CA MET A 154 -7.91 -10.66 -4.89
C MET A 154 -9.38 -10.36 -5.17
N VAL A 155 -9.73 -9.14 -5.60
CA VAL A 155 -11.13 -8.76 -5.86
C VAL A 155 -11.74 -9.61 -6.98
N ALA A 156 -10.99 -9.82 -8.07
CA ALA A 156 -11.45 -10.62 -9.22
C ALA A 156 -11.88 -12.05 -8.84
N SER A 157 -11.38 -12.60 -7.73
CA SER A 157 -11.77 -13.94 -7.25
C SER A 157 -13.22 -14.05 -6.76
N GLY A 158 -13.82 -12.93 -6.34
CA GLY A 158 -15.15 -12.90 -5.73
C GLY A 158 -16.28 -12.54 -6.68
N LEU A 159 -16.00 -12.29 -7.96
CA LEU A 159 -17.00 -11.71 -8.88
C LEU A 159 -17.90 -12.74 -9.59
N SER A 160 -17.55 -14.03 -9.60
CA SER A 160 -18.29 -15.06 -10.37
C SER A 160 -18.83 -16.22 -9.54
N ALA A 161 -18.02 -16.79 -8.65
CA ALA A 161 -18.35 -18.06 -7.98
C ALA A 161 -18.36 -17.99 -6.44
N ARG A 162 -18.12 -16.81 -5.85
CA ARG A 162 -17.96 -16.63 -4.41
C ARG A 162 -18.74 -15.40 -3.94
N THR A 163 -19.09 -15.38 -2.66
CA THR A 163 -19.72 -14.22 -2.00
C THR A 163 -18.69 -13.32 -1.31
N SER A 164 -17.42 -13.73 -1.28
CA SER A 164 -16.29 -13.00 -0.69
C SER A 164 -15.04 -13.18 -1.55
N VAL A 165 -14.04 -12.33 -1.31
CA VAL A 165 -12.70 -12.52 -1.88
C VAL A 165 -12.07 -13.80 -1.33
N SER A 166 -11.25 -14.47 -2.14
CA SER A 166 -10.56 -15.68 -1.71
C SER A 166 -9.58 -15.41 -0.56
N GLN A 167 -9.68 -16.22 0.49
CA GLN A 167 -8.90 -16.13 1.73
C GLN A 167 -7.38 -16.13 1.50
N TYR A 168 -6.87 -16.99 0.61
CA TYR A 168 -5.43 -17.02 0.35
C TYR A 168 -4.96 -15.80 -0.45
N ARG A 169 -5.80 -15.23 -1.33
CA ARG A 169 -5.47 -14.00 -2.07
C ARG A 169 -5.44 -12.80 -1.13
N LEU A 170 -6.40 -12.75 -0.20
CA LEU A 170 -6.43 -11.77 0.89
C LEU A 170 -5.19 -11.88 1.78
N ALA A 171 -4.84 -13.09 2.21
CA ALA A 171 -3.65 -13.34 3.03
C ALA A 171 -2.36 -12.88 2.31
N VAL A 172 -2.20 -13.24 1.02
CA VAL A 172 -1.06 -12.79 0.20
C VAL A 172 -1.02 -11.25 0.10
N HIS A 173 -2.17 -10.61 -0.15
CA HIS A 173 -2.25 -9.16 -0.27
C HIS A 173 -1.86 -8.44 1.03
N LEU A 174 -2.37 -8.90 2.18
CA LEU A 174 -2.07 -8.32 3.48
C LEU A 174 -0.61 -8.54 3.86
N THR A 175 -0.09 -9.76 3.71
CA THR A 175 1.31 -10.07 4.01
C THR A 175 2.27 -9.26 3.15
N LEU A 176 1.97 -9.07 1.86
CA LEU A 176 2.77 -8.22 0.98
C LEU A 176 2.72 -6.74 1.42
N ALA A 177 1.56 -6.22 1.86
CA ALA A 177 1.46 -4.88 2.43
C ALA A 177 2.37 -4.69 3.66
N CYS A 178 2.33 -5.65 4.59
CA CYS A 178 3.16 -5.64 5.79
C CYS A 178 4.67 -5.79 5.47
N PHE A 179 5.01 -6.57 4.44
CA PHE A 179 6.37 -6.67 3.94
C PHE A 179 6.85 -5.33 3.36
N ILE A 180 6.03 -4.66 2.54
CA ILE A 180 6.34 -3.33 1.98
C ILE A 180 6.51 -2.31 3.10
N LEU A 181 5.62 -2.32 4.10
CA LEU A 181 5.73 -1.46 5.28
C LEU A 181 7.06 -1.67 6.02
N SER A 182 7.44 -2.93 6.25
CA SER A 182 8.71 -3.27 6.88
C SER A 182 9.90 -2.79 6.04
N ALA A 183 9.85 -2.99 4.73
CA ALA A 183 10.90 -2.59 3.80
C ALA A 183 11.07 -1.07 3.72
N ILE A 184 9.97 -0.30 3.61
CA ILE A 184 10.06 1.17 3.53
C ILE A 184 10.58 1.77 4.84
N ILE A 185 10.18 1.22 5.99
CA ILE A 185 10.73 1.60 7.30
C ILE A 185 12.21 1.27 7.36
N ALA A 186 12.63 0.09 6.91
CA ALA A 186 14.04 -0.30 6.89
C ALA A 186 14.90 0.63 6.02
N VAL A 187 14.39 1.04 4.85
CA VAL A 187 15.07 2.03 3.98
C VAL A 187 15.14 3.39 4.68
N ALA A 188 14.04 3.90 5.22
CA ALA A 188 14.01 5.18 5.93
C ALA A 188 14.97 5.20 7.14
N ARG A 189 14.99 4.12 7.94
CA ARG A 189 15.91 3.93 9.06
C ARG A 189 17.37 3.87 8.60
N SER A 190 17.65 3.28 7.44
CA SER A 190 19.03 3.20 6.94
C SER A 190 19.63 4.57 6.59
N LEU A 191 18.81 5.63 6.53
CA LEU A 191 19.24 7.01 6.29
C LEU A 191 19.52 7.81 7.58
N THR A 192 19.35 7.24 8.78
CA THR A 192 19.89 7.89 9.98
C THR A 192 21.40 7.77 10.00
N GLY A 193 22.11 8.91 10.12
CA GLY A 193 23.56 8.96 10.30
C GLY A 193 24.08 8.41 11.64
N ALA A 194 23.25 7.66 12.37
CA ALA A 194 23.74 6.82 13.45
C ALA A 194 24.66 5.79 12.81
N GLY A 195 25.94 5.78 13.20
CA GLY A 195 26.88 4.76 12.76
C GLY A 195 26.25 3.38 12.89
N LYS A 196 26.54 2.47 11.94
CA LYS A 196 26.07 1.09 12.06
C LYS A 196 26.67 0.51 13.33
N GLU A 197 25.91 0.53 14.42
CA GLU A 197 26.28 -0.22 15.61
C GLU A 197 26.47 -1.68 15.20
N LYS A 198 27.56 -2.28 15.67
CA LYS A 198 27.83 -3.69 15.40
C LYS A 198 26.82 -4.53 16.17
N VAL A 199 25.71 -4.86 15.52
CA VAL A 199 24.71 -5.77 16.06
C VAL A 199 25.28 -7.19 16.06
N PRO A 200 25.30 -7.91 17.21
CA PRO A 200 25.72 -9.30 17.27
C PRO A 200 24.93 -10.19 16.30
N ALA A 201 25.60 -11.15 15.67
CA ALA A 201 24.96 -12.03 14.69
C ALA A 201 23.72 -12.78 15.23
N PRO A 202 23.71 -13.32 16.47
CA PRO A 202 22.52 -13.97 17.02
C PRO A 202 21.31 -13.04 17.14
N LEU A 203 21.54 -11.78 17.52
CA LEU A 203 20.47 -10.79 17.66
C LEU A 203 19.87 -10.40 16.30
N ARG A 204 20.72 -10.25 15.29
CA ARG A 204 20.29 -9.99 13.91
C ARG A 204 19.47 -11.15 13.35
N THR A 205 19.97 -12.38 13.49
CA THR A 205 19.26 -13.59 13.03
C THR A 205 17.95 -13.77 13.79
N GLY A 206 17.95 -13.60 15.11
CA GLY A 206 16.74 -13.66 15.94
C GLY A 206 15.68 -12.63 15.52
N SER A 207 16.10 -11.39 15.22
CA SER A 207 15.19 -10.34 14.75
C SER A 207 14.60 -10.63 13.37
N LEU A 208 15.40 -11.19 12.44
CA LEU A 208 14.92 -11.62 11.12
C LEU A 208 13.96 -12.81 11.22
N LEU A 209 14.26 -13.78 12.09
CA LEU A 209 13.37 -14.91 12.36
C LEU A 209 12.05 -14.44 12.98
N LEU A 210 12.10 -13.53 13.97
CA LEU A 210 10.90 -12.96 14.58
C LEU A 210 10.05 -12.22 13.54
N LEU A 211 10.67 -11.42 12.66
CA LEU A 211 9.95 -10.76 11.56
C LEU A 211 9.28 -11.78 10.64
N ALA A 212 9.99 -12.84 10.26
CA ALA A 212 9.43 -13.91 9.43
C ALA A 212 8.25 -14.62 10.12
N LEU A 213 8.37 -14.91 11.41
CA LEU A 213 7.28 -15.50 12.21
C LEU A 213 6.07 -14.57 12.33
N VAL A 214 6.28 -13.27 12.51
CA VAL A 214 5.17 -12.29 12.52
C VAL A 214 4.49 -12.22 11.16
N LEU A 215 5.24 -12.20 10.05
CA LEU A 215 4.65 -12.22 8.71
C LEU A 215 3.89 -13.54 8.43
N LEU A 216 4.41 -14.66 8.90
CA LEU A 216 3.74 -15.96 8.83
C LEU A 216 2.45 -15.96 9.67
N GLN A 217 2.48 -15.38 10.86
CA GLN A 217 1.31 -15.25 11.73
C GLN A 217 0.24 -14.35 11.08
N ILE A 218 0.64 -13.24 10.44
CA ILE A 218 -0.26 -12.37 9.68
C ILE A 218 -0.88 -13.14 8.50
N PHE A 219 -0.07 -13.92 7.78
CA PHE A 219 -0.56 -14.76 6.69
C PHE A 219 -1.58 -15.79 7.19
N ALA A 220 -1.27 -16.51 8.26
CA ALA A 220 -2.18 -17.48 8.88
C ALA A 220 -3.48 -16.81 9.38
N GLY A 221 -3.38 -15.63 10.00
CA GLY A 221 -4.55 -14.83 10.39
C GLY A 221 -5.40 -14.43 9.18
N GLY A 222 -4.79 -14.05 8.07
CA GLY A 222 -5.48 -13.75 6.81
C GLY A 222 -6.20 -14.97 6.21
N LEU A 223 -5.66 -16.19 6.37
CA LEU A 223 -6.32 -17.42 5.94
C LEU A 223 -7.58 -17.74 6.76
N VAL A 224 -7.56 -17.46 8.07
CA VAL A 224 -8.69 -17.73 8.97
C VAL A 224 -9.76 -16.63 8.89
N ALA A 225 -9.36 -15.38 8.60
CA ALA A 225 -10.27 -14.26 8.45
C ALA A 225 -10.96 -14.19 7.07
N GLY A 226 -10.50 -15.00 6.12
CA GLY A 226 -11.01 -15.00 4.75
C GLY A 226 -12.27 -15.83 4.57
#